data_AF-A0A9D7FWM6-F1
#
_entry.id   AF-A0A9D7FWM6-F1
#
_cell.length_a   1.000
_cell.length_b   1.000
_cell.length_c   1.000
_cell.angle_alpha   90.00
_cell.angle_beta   90.00
_cell.angle_gamma   90.00
#
_symmetry.space_group_name_H-M   'P 1'
#
loop_
_entity.id
_entity.type
_entity.pdbx_description
1 polymer ?
#
loop_
_entity_poly.entity_id
_entity_poly.type
_entity_poly.pdbx_seq_one_letter_code
_entity_poly.pdbx_strand_id
1 'polypeptide(L)'
;MQLSAAIDLFAVTDKQEYEDLAREIFEALGPADTEITRNYDRTFFEDHTEALRKRLIQEADEILSHASNPFGICTFGSPDQPNFFNTPADSGGWHVGTSSHLLSMANKVAQAYAYAPDPRYLKFIYDQFNWTLGGNPYEVCLMEGAGSRNLPSYHHRYTFGGVPRGAVPGSVVNGVTWKGVGDDRPYLDMSGADIPDFEPNEVWLPHNMNYLQVLANLRLCRGLPGPER
;
A
#
# COMPACT_ATOMS: atom_id res chain seq x y z
N MET A 1 -20.76 13.89 -9.42
CA MET A 1 -19.90 12.90 -10.10
C MET A 1 -18.49 13.07 -9.56
N GLN A 2 -17.69 12.01 -9.39
CA GLN A 2 -16.29 12.14 -8.98
C GLN A 2 -15.43 12.57 -10.19
N LEU A 3 -14.30 13.23 -9.92
CA LEU A 3 -13.39 13.75 -10.97
C LEU A 3 -12.94 12.67 -11.96
N SER A 4 -12.51 11.51 -11.46
CA SER A 4 -12.10 10.38 -12.31
C SER A 4 -13.20 9.93 -13.27
N ALA A 5 -14.45 9.82 -12.77
CA ALA A 5 -15.58 9.44 -13.59
C ALA A 5 -15.89 10.50 -14.68
N ALA A 6 -15.72 11.78 -14.38
CA ALA A 6 -15.90 12.85 -15.37
C ALA A 6 -14.86 12.77 -16.49
N ILE A 7 -13.59 12.58 -16.13
CA ILE A 7 -12.47 12.41 -17.07
C ILE A 7 -12.73 11.18 -17.96
N ASP A 8 -13.05 10.03 -17.36
CA ASP A 8 -13.27 8.79 -18.09
C ASP A 8 -14.48 8.88 -19.04
N LEU A 9 -15.57 9.51 -18.60
CA LEU A 9 -16.75 9.72 -19.43
C LEU A 9 -16.47 10.66 -20.61
N PHE A 10 -15.71 11.74 -20.40
CA PHE A 10 -15.27 12.58 -21.51
C PHE A 10 -14.40 11.77 -22.49
N ALA A 11 -13.40 11.04 -21.99
CA ALA A 11 -12.46 10.29 -22.81
C ALA A 11 -13.12 9.24 -23.72
N VAL A 12 -14.27 8.66 -23.31
CA VAL A 12 -14.99 7.66 -24.11
C VAL A 12 -16.16 8.20 -24.90
N THR A 13 -16.67 9.39 -24.60
CA THR A 13 -17.87 9.94 -25.24
C THR A 13 -17.66 11.23 -26.04
N ASP A 14 -16.56 11.95 -25.80
CA ASP A 14 -16.25 13.25 -26.40
C ASP A 14 -17.34 14.32 -26.18
N LYS A 15 -18.14 14.17 -25.11
CA LYS A 15 -19.21 15.12 -24.79
C LYS A 15 -18.71 16.26 -23.90
N GLN A 16 -18.91 17.49 -24.37
CA GLN A 16 -18.51 18.71 -23.68
C GLN A 16 -18.99 18.79 -22.22
N GLU A 17 -20.20 18.29 -21.92
CA GLU A 17 -20.76 18.30 -20.56
C GLU A 17 -19.86 17.61 -19.52
N TYR A 18 -19.07 16.61 -19.93
CA TYR A 18 -18.15 15.90 -19.05
C TYR A 18 -16.78 16.56 -18.95
N GLU A 19 -16.32 17.23 -20.01
CA GLU A 19 -15.13 18.09 -19.93
C GLU A 19 -15.37 19.26 -18.98
N ASP A 20 -16.48 19.99 -19.15
CA ASP A 20 -16.81 21.14 -18.32
C ASP A 20 -16.87 20.74 -16.84
N LEU A 21 -17.50 19.59 -16.54
CA LEU A 21 -17.58 19.07 -15.19
C LEU A 21 -16.22 18.60 -14.65
N ALA A 22 -15.39 17.96 -15.48
CA ALA A 22 -14.05 17.54 -15.05
C ALA A 22 -13.19 18.76 -14.69
N ARG A 23 -13.25 19.82 -15.49
CA ARG A 23 -12.53 21.08 -15.25
C ARG A 23 -13.01 21.78 -13.99
N GLU A 24 -14.33 21.91 -13.79
CA GLU A 24 -14.92 22.49 -12.58
C GLU A 24 -14.45 21.76 -11.31
N ILE A 25 -14.51 20.43 -11.32
CA ILE A 25 -14.08 19.63 -10.17
C ILE A 25 -12.57 19.72 -9.97
N PHE A 26 -11.77 19.72 -11.04
CA PHE A 26 -10.31 19.84 -10.95
C PHE A 26 -9.87 21.19 -10.40
N GLU A 27 -10.54 22.29 -10.78
CA GLU A 27 -10.28 23.62 -10.22
C GLU A 27 -10.51 23.65 -8.70
N ALA A 28 -11.53 22.95 -8.21
CA ALA A 28 -11.83 22.87 -6.78
C ALA A 28 -10.87 21.95 -5.98
N LEU A 29 -10.43 20.83 -6.57
CA LEU A 29 -9.62 19.83 -5.87
C LEU A 29 -8.11 20.01 -6.06
N GLY A 30 -7.70 20.59 -7.19
CA GLY A 30 -6.31 20.64 -7.63
C GLY A 30 -5.69 19.25 -7.87
N PRO A 31 -4.34 19.18 -8.02
CA PRO A 31 -3.61 17.95 -8.31
C PRO A 31 -3.37 17.09 -7.05
N ALA A 32 -4.45 16.80 -6.30
CA ALA A 32 -4.40 16.12 -5.01
C ALA A 32 -4.12 14.61 -5.15
N ASP A 33 -4.66 13.96 -6.18
CA ASP A 33 -4.43 12.54 -6.47
C ASP A 33 -3.55 12.37 -7.72
N THR A 34 -2.47 11.62 -7.60
CA THR A 34 -1.45 11.47 -8.65
C THR A 34 -1.99 10.80 -9.92
N GLU A 35 -2.79 9.75 -9.79
CA GLU A 35 -3.29 8.99 -10.95
C GLU A 35 -4.39 9.77 -11.66
N ILE A 36 -5.31 10.36 -10.88
CA ILE A 36 -6.37 11.21 -11.43
C ILE A 36 -5.76 12.42 -12.14
N THR A 37 -4.73 13.05 -11.56
CA THR A 37 -4.06 14.20 -12.21
C THR A 37 -3.35 13.79 -13.49
N ARG A 38 -2.61 12.67 -13.51
CA ARG A 38 -1.99 12.15 -14.75
C ARG A 38 -3.03 11.85 -15.84
N ASN A 39 -4.18 11.32 -15.45
CA ASN A 39 -5.28 11.06 -16.38
C ASN A 39 -5.88 12.37 -16.89
N TYR A 40 -6.09 13.36 -16.02
CA TYR A 40 -6.54 14.70 -16.39
C TYR A 40 -5.58 15.36 -17.40
N ASP A 41 -4.29 15.41 -17.08
CA ASP A 41 -3.22 15.98 -17.92
C ASP A 41 -3.21 15.36 -19.33
N ARG A 42 -3.29 14.01 -19.40
CA ARG A 42 -3.33 13.29 -20.67
C ARG A 42 -4.60 13.56 -21.47
N THR A 43 -5.74 13.66 -20.80
CA THR A 43 -7.05 13.82 -21.46
C THR A 43 -7.23 15.24 -21.98
N PHE A 44 -6.78 16.25 -21.23
CA PHE A 44 -6.99 17.67 -21.53
C PHE A 44 -5.74 18.40 -22.04
N PHE A 45 -4.65 17.67 -22.26
CA PHE A 45 -3.36 18.19 -22.73
C PHE A 45 -2.77 19.28 -21.82
N GLU A 46 -2.89 19.06 -20.52
CA GLU A 46 -2.32 19.92 -19.47
C GLU A 46 -1.08 19.27 -18.85
N ASP A 47 -0.34 20.00 -18.02
CA ASP A 47 0.85 19.49 -17.35
C ASP A 47 0.95 20.02 -15.91
N HIS A 48 0.69 19.13 -14.96
CA HIS A 48 0.82 19.39 -13.52
C HIS A 48 2.02 18.67 -12.89
N THR A 49 2.99 18.23 -13.70
CA THR A 49 4.16 17.45 -13.26
C THR A 49 4.92 18.10 -12.11
N GLU A 50 5.21 19.40 -12.17
CA GLU A 50 5.94 20.10 -11.11
C GLU A 50 5.13 20.24 -9.80
N ALA A 51 3.81 20.43 -9.90
CA ALA A 51 2.94 20.49 -8.74
C ALA A 51 2.88 19.12 -8.03
N LEU A 52 2.70 18.04 -8.81
CA LEU A 52 2.74 16.67 -8.32
C LEU A 52 4.10 16.33 -7.69
N ARG A 53 5.20 16.68 -8.36
CA ARG A 53 6.56 16.43 -7.87
C ARG A 53 6.78 17.04 -6.48
N LYS A 54 6.43 18.32 -6.29
CA LYS A 54 6.60 19.00 -4.99
C LYS A 54 5.77 18.35 -3.89
N ARG A 55 4.49 18.08 -4.15
CA ARG A 55 3.59 17.42 -3.19
C ARG A 55 4.10 16.05 -2.79
N LEU A 56 4.45 15.22 -3.78
CA LEU A 56 4.89 13.84 -3.56
C LEU A 56 6.20 13.74 -2.78
N ILE A 57 7.17 14.64 -3.03
CA ILE A 57 8.40 14.70 -2.24
C ILE A 57 8.09 15.01 -0.77
N GLN A 58 7.24 16.01 -0.52
CA GLN A 58 6.85 16.39 0.83
C GLN A 58 6.16 15.23 1.57
N GLU A 59 5.18 14.59 0.93
CA GLU A 59 4.48 13.43 1.51
C GLU A 59 5.43 12.25 1.75
N ALA A 60 6.35 11.98 0.82
CA ALA A 60 7.30 10.88 0.97
C ALA A 60 8.29 11.11 2.12
N ASP A 61 8.85 12.32 2.23
CA ASP A 61 9.77 12.65 3.33
C ASP A 61 9.05 12.60 4.70
N GLU A 62 7.78 13.00 4.77
CA GLU A 62 6.96 12.82 5.97
C GLU A 62 6.77 11.34 6.31
N ILE A 63 6.34 10.52 5.35
CA ILE A 63 6.17 9.06 5.54
C ILE A 63 7.47 8.41 6.02
N LEU A 64 8.62 8.77 5.42
CA LEU A 64 9.93 8.22 5.81
C LEU A 64 10.27 8.50 7.27
N SER A 65 9.80 9.62 7.83
CA SER A 65 10.05 9.95 9.23
C SER A 65 9.44 8.93 10.20
N HIS A 66 8.33 8.28 9.81
CA HIS A 66 7.64 7.24 10.59
C HIS A 66 8.27 5.85 10.48
N ALA A 67 9.47 5.72 9.90
CA ALA A 67 10.09 4.43 9.59
C ALA A 67 11.39 4.14 10.36
N SER A 68 11.67 4.89 11.43
CA SER A 68 12.92 4.78 12.21
C SER A 68 12.90 3.57 13.16
N ASN A 69 12.99 2.36 12.62
CA ASN A 69 13.07 1.10 13.38
C ASN A 69 13.92 0.04 12.64
N PRO A 70 14.31 -1.07 13.30
CA PRO A 70 15.20 -2.07 12.69
C PRO A 70 14.68 -2.74 11.42
N PHE A 71 13.36 -2.81 11.24
CA PHE A 71 12.73 -3.36 10.04
C PHE A 71 12.49 -2.31 8.95
N GLY A 72 12.65 -1.02 9.27
CA GLY A 72 12.37 0.08 8.35
C GLY A 72 10.89 0.24 7.98
N ILE A 73 9.96 -0.37 8.73
CA ILE A 73 8.53 -0.32 8.40
C ILE A 73 7.88 0.98 8.87
N CYS A 74 6.90 1.48 8.12
CA CYS A 74 6.15 2.68 8.52
C CYS A 74 5.24 2.38 9.72
N THR A 75 5.29 3.23 10.74
CA THR A 75 4.38 3.18 11.90
C THR A 75 3.17 4.11 11.72
N PHE A 76 2.10 3.86 12.46
CA PHE A 76 0.95 4.77 12.60
C PHE A 76 1.23 5.91 13.59
N GLY A 77 2.11 5.66 14.56
CA GLY A 77 2.54 6.66 15.56
C GLY A 77 3.70 7.52 15.08
N SER A 78 3.98 8.60 15.81
CA SER A 78 5.14 9.47 15.55
C SER A 78 6.46 8.77 15.96
N PRO A 79 7.62 9.29 15.55
CA PRO A 79 8.91 8.73 15.96
C PRO A 79 9.13 8.67 17.48
N ASP A 80 8.58 9.65 18.21
CA ASP A 80 8.69 9.73 19.67
C ASP A 80 7.70 8.79 20.39
N GLN A 81 6.61 8.40 19.72
CA GLN A 81 5.57 7.53 20.24
C GLN A 81 5.11 6.57 19.13
N PRO A 82 5.96 5.59 18.76
CA PRO A 82 5.64 4.68 17.68
C PRO A 82 4.45 3.79 18.05
N ASN A 83 3.59 3.57 17.07
CA ASN A 83 2.48 2.63 17.12
C ASN A 83 2.55 1.81 15.83
N PHE A 84 3.06 0.60 15.90
CA PHE A 84 3.38 -0.23 14.74
C PHE A 84 2.13 -0.82 14.11
N PHE A 85 1.16 -1.25 14.92
CA PHE A 85 0.02 -2.02 14.45
C PHE A 85 -1.32 -1.29 14.58
N ASN A 86 -1.29 0.00 14.87
CA ASN A 86 -2.47 0.84 15.11
C ASN A 86 -3.28 0.38 16.33
N THR A 87 -2.58 0.05 17.41
CA THR A 87 -3.19 -0.40 18.65
C THR A 87 -4.01 0.72 19.29
N PRO A 88 -5.30 0.48 19.62
CA PRO A 88 -6.12 1.47 20.33
C PRO A 88 -5.72 1.56 21.81
N ALA A 89 -5.86 2.74 22.41
CA ALA A 89 -5.43 2.99 23.79
C ALA A 89 -6.44 2.51 24.85
N ASP A 90 -7.73 2.44 24.48
CA ASP A 90 -8.83 2.49 25.44
C ASP A 90 -9.96 1.49 25.15
N SER A 91 -10.34 1.26 23.90
CA SER A 91 -11.29 0.21 23.54
C SER A 91 -10.97 -0.41 22.18
N GLY A 92 -11.21 -1.72 22.05
CA GLY A 92 -11.00 -2.46 20.81
C GLY A 92 -12.18 -2.26 19.84
N GLY A 93 -11.88 -2.28 18.55
CA GLY A 93 -12.85 -2.25 17.46
C GLY A 93 -12.45 -3.18 16.31
N TRP A 94 -13.11 -3.03 15.16
CA TRP A 94 -12.67 -3.71 13.94
C TRP A 94 -11.23 -3.31 13.63
N HIS A 95 -10.38 -4.31 13.43
CA HIS A 95 -8.97 -4.13 13.12
C HIS A 95 -8.49 -5.30 12.28
N VAL A 96 -7.41 -5.07 11.53
CA VAL A 96 -6.73 -6.07 10.71
C VAL A 96 -5.23 -5.76 10.73
N GLY A 97 -4.43 -6.72 10.30
CA GLY A 97 -3.01 -6.56 10.13
C GLY A 97 -2.61 -5.43 9.17
N THR A 98 -1.31 -5.14 9.19
CA THR A 98 -0.74 -3.92 8.63
C THR A 98 -0.36 -3.97 7.15
N SER A 99 -0.57 -5.10 6.44
CA SER A 99 -0.15 -5.26 5.04
C SER A 99 -0.64 -4.13 4.14
N SER A 100 -1.92 -3.73 4.24
CA SER A 100 -2.47 -2.64 3.43
C SER A 100 -1.79 -1.31 3.75
N HIS A 101 -1.59 -1.01 5.05
CA HIS A 101 -0.94 0.22 5.47
C HIS A 101 0.48 0.31 4.91
N LEU A 102 1.32 -0.70 5.16
CA LEU A 102 2.71 -0.71 4.72
C LEU A 102 2.84 -0.62 3.20
N LEU A 103 2.06 -1.42 2.45
CA LEU A 103 2.10 -1.43 0.99
C LEU A 103 1.52 -0.14 0.39
N SER A 104 0.52 0.48 1.03
CA SER A 104 0.01 1.78 0.59
C SER A 104 1.01 2.91 0.82
N MET A 105 1.76 2.90 1.93
CA MET A 105 2.83 3.87 2.18
C MET A 105 3.98 3.66 1.19
N ALA A 106 4.35 2.40 0.92
CA ALA A 106 5.30 2.07 -0.14
C ALA A 106 4.84 2.60 -1.51
N ASN A 107 3.55 2.52 -1.82
CA ASN A 107 3.02 2.99 -3.10
C ASN A 107 3.15 4.52 -3.23
N LYS A 108 2.81 5.28 -2.19
CA LYS A 108 2.99 6.73 -2.15
C LYS A 108 4.45 7.12 -2.37
N VAL A 109 5.38 6.47 -1.66
CA VAL A 109 6.81 6.72 -1.80
C VAL A 109 7.33 6.27 -3.16
N ALA A 110 6.79 5.20 -3.76
CA ALA A 110 7.13 4.78 -5.11
C ALA A 110 6.67 5.78 -6.18
N GLN A 111 5.52 6.44 -5.98
CA GLN A 111 5.10 7.54 -6.84
C GLN A 111 6.07 8.72 -6.75
N ALA A 112 6.48 9.12 -5.54
CA ALA A 112 7.47 10.18 -5.35
C ALA A 112 8.81 9.83 -6.01
N TYR A 113 9.28 8.59 -5.83
CA TYR A 113 10.49 8.07 -6.47
C TYR A 113 10.43 8.17 -8.01
N ALA A 114 9.26 8.01 -8.62
CA ALA A 114 9.09 8.16 -10.07
C ALA A 114 9.25 9.61 -10.56
N TYR A 115 8.96 10.61 -9.72
CA TYR A 115 9.16 12.04 -10.04
C TYR A 115 10.53 12.58 -9.57
N ALA A 116 11.09 11.98 -8.53
CA ALA A 116 12.36 12.38 -7.93
C ALA A 116 13.06 11.16 -7.32
N PRO A 117 13.87 10.43 -8.12
CA PRO A 117 14.60 9.28 -7.62
C PRO A 117 15.56 9.65 -6.48
N ASP A 118 15.39 9.00 -5.33
CA ASP A 118 16.25 9.12 -4.15
C ASP A 118 16.49 7.71 -3.56
N PRO A 119 17.74 7.30 -3.31
CA PRO A 119 18.04 6.01 -2.67
C PRO A 119 17.32 5.76 -1.35
N ARG A 120 17.01 6.82 -0.58
CA ARG A 120 16.23 6.73 0.67
C ARG A 120 14.83 6.18 0.42
N TYR A 121 14.16 6.65 -0.62
CA TYR A 121 12.83 6.18 -1.02
C TYR A 121 12.87 4.72 -1.45
N LEU A 122 13.85 4.35 -2.26
CA LEU A 122 14.01 2.97 -2.72
C LEU A 122 14.26 2.00 -1.55
N LYS A 123 15.10 2.39 -0.59
CA LYS A 123 15.31 1.62 0.64
C LYS A 123 13.99 1.43 1.41
N PHE A 124 13.27 2.52 1.67
CA PHE A 124 11.98 2.47 2.38
C PHE A 124 10.99 1.53 1.70
N ILE A 125 10.84 1.62 0.37
CA ILE A 125 9.94 0.76 -0.41
C ILE A 125 10.32 -0.71 -0.25
N TYR A 126 11.61 -1.03 -0.34
CA TYR A 126 12.09 -2.40 -0.16
C TYR A 126 11.90 -2.91 1.27
N ASP A 127 12.07 -2.07 2.28
CA ASP A 127 11.80 -2.46 3.67
C ASP A 127 10.34 -2.91 3.87
N GLN A 128 9.37 -2.23 3.22
CA GLN A 128 7.96 -2.64 3.28
C GLN A 128 7.72 -3.98 2.58
N PHE A 129 8.36 -4.22 1.43
CA PHE A 129 8.29 -5.51 0.76
C PHE A 129 8.96 -6.62 1.55
N ASN A 130 10.13 -6.34 2.15
CA ASN A 130 10.84 -7.30 2.97
C ASN A 130 9.97 -7.78 4.11
N TRP A 131 9.23 -6.88 4.78
CA TRP A 131 8.25 -7.27 5.79
C TRP A 131 7.20 -8.26 5.27
N THR A 132 6.56 -7.95 4.13
CA THR A 132 5.58 -8.84 3.47
C THR A 132 6.21 -10.18 3.07
N LEU A 133 7.47 -10.18 2.64
CA LEU A 133 8.17 -11.35 2.10
C LEU A 133 8.97 -12.15 3.14
N GLY A 134 8.73 -11.90 4.43
CA GLY A 134 9.26 -12.73 5.53
C GLY A 134 10.41 -12.11 6.33
N GLY A 135 10.87 -10.91 5.99
CA GLY A 135 11.75 -10.09 6.83
C GLY A 135 11.01 -9.46 8.02
N ASN A 136 10.26 -10.26 8.77
CA ASN A 136 9.46 -9.87 9.93
C ASN A 136 9.76 -10.80 11.12
N PRO A 137 9.35 -10.48 12.36
CA PRO A 137 9.68 -11.26 13.56
C PRO A 137 9.24 -12.74 13.54
N TYR A 138 8.33 -13.11 12.65
CA TYR A 138 7.85 -14.49 12.52
C TYR A 138 8.66 -15.30 11.49
N GLU A 139 9.46 -14.63 10.66
CA GLU A 139 10.17 -15.23 9.52
C GLU A 139 9.20 -15.95 8.56
N VAL A 140 8.00 -15.39 8.37
CA VAL A 140 6.93 -15.94 7.54
C VAL A 140 6.61 -14.97 6.41
N CYS A 141 6.62 -15.46 5.18
CA CYS A 141 6.11 -14.75 4.02
C CYS A 141 4.58 -14.63 4.11
N LEU A 142 4.10 -13.40 4.14
CA LEU A 142 2.68 -13.04 4.21
C LEU A 142 1.99 -13.14 2.84
N MET A 143 2.75 -13.42 1.78
CA MET A 143 2.25 -13.79 0.45
C MET A 143 2.34 -15.30 0.24
N GLU A 144 1.20 -15.98 0.12
CA GLU A 144 1.18 -17.44 -0.07
C GLU A 144 1.90 -17.86 -1.35
N GLY A 145 2.69 -18.93 -1.26
CA GLY A 145 3.44 -19.49 -2.39
C GLY A 145 4.69 -18.69 -2.80
N ALA A 146 5.01 -17.61 -2.09
CA ALA A 146 6.29 -16.92 -2.21
C ALA A 146 7.20 -17.21 -1.00
N GLY A 147 8.52 -17.20 -1.23
CA GLY A 147 9.52 -17.48 -0.19
C GLY A 147 9.62 -18.96 0.18
N SER A 148 10.17 -19.25 1.36
CA SER A 148 10.41 -20.62 1.84
C SER A 148 9.51 -21.03 3.01
N ARG A 149 8.79 -20.08 3.62
CA ARG A 149 7.93 -20.33 4.78
C ARG A 149 6.70 -19.44 4.70
N ASN A 150 5.51 -20.06 4.64
CA ASN A 150 4.21 -19.39 4.59
C ASN A 150 3.40 -19.69 5.87
N LEU A 151 2.20 -19.10 5.98
CA LEU A 151 1.33 -19.31 7.14
C LEU A 151 0.83 -20.76 7.22
N PRO A 152 0.63 -21.30 8.43
CA PRO A 152 0.14 -22.66 8.61
C PRO A 152 -1.33 -22.82 8.17
N SER A 153 -2.12 -21.76 8.21
CA SER A 153 -3.48 -21.71 7.69
C SER A 153 -3.92 -20.29 7.36
N TYR A 154 -4.93 -20.16 6.51
CA TYR A 154 -5.48 -18.89 6.00
C TYR A 154 -6.96 -18.79 6.35
N HIS A 155 -7.38 -17.61 6.82
CA HIS A 155 -8.80 -17.32 7.02
C HIS A 155 -9.43 -17.06 5.65
N HIS A 156 -9.85 -18.13 4.97
CA HIS A 156 -10.37 -18.04 3.62
C HIS A 156 -11.45 -19.09 3.36
N ARG A 157 -12.55 -18.70 2.70
CA ARG A 157 -13.68 -19.60 2.45
C ARG A 157 -13.31 -20.80 1.58
N TYR A 158 -12.22 -20.73 0.82
CA TYR A 158 -11.78 -21.84 -0.02
C TYR A 158 -11.33 -23.07 0.77
N THR A 159 -11.04 -22.94 2.06
CA THR A 159 -10.84 -24.10 2.95
C THR A 159 -12.05 -25.04 2.89
N PHE A 160 -13.27 -24.49 2.90
CA PHE A 160 -14.51 -25.27 2.76
C PHE A 160 -14.77 -25.77 1.33
N GLY A 161 -14.09 -25.19 0.34
CA GLY A 161 -14.10 -25.63 -1.06
C GLY A 161 -13.07 -26.73 -1.36
N GLY A 162 -12.35 -27.23 -0.34
CA GLY A 162 -11.35 -28.28 -0.48
C GLY A 162 -9.94 -27.79 -0.81
N VAL A 163 -9.66 -26.49 -0.71
CA VAL A 163 -8.30 -25.95 -0.84
C VAL A 163 -7.56 -26.16 0.50
N PRO A 164 -6.49 -26.98 0.55
CA PRO A 164 -5.78 -27.24 1.80
C PRO A 164 -5.27 -25.94 2.44
N ARG A 165 -5.46 -25.81 3.77
CA ARG A 165 -5.10 -24.62 4.57
C ARG A 165 -5.79 -23.31 4.14
N GLY A 166 -6.68 -23.32 3.14
CA GLY A 166 -7.19 -22.11 2.50
C GLY A 166 -6.14 -21.36 1.66
N ALA A 167 -5.04 -22.03 1.31
CA ALA A 167 -3.86 -21.40 0.73
C ALA A 167 -4.04 -21.11 -0.77
N VAL A 168 -4.16 -19.83 -1.12
CA VAL A 168 -4.30 -19.35 -2.49
C VAL A 168 -2.98 -18.70 -2.93
N PRO A 169 -2.22 -19.29 -3.87
CA PRO A 169 -0.95 -18.72 -4.31
C PRO A 169 -1.06 -17.28 -4.79
N GLY A 170 -0.12 -16.44 -4.34
CA GLY A 170 -0.07 -15.01 -4.64
C GLY A 170 -0.94 -14.14 -3.74
N SER A 171 -1.82 -14.72 -2.91
CA SER A 171 -2.64 -13.95 -1.96
C SER A 171 -1.80 -13.38 -0.83
N VAL A 172 -2.01 -12.09 -0.52
CA VAL A 172 -1.40 -11.43 0.63
C VAL A 172 -2.44 -11.35 1.75
N VAL A 173 -2.06 -11.76 2.96
CA VAL A 173 -2.93 -11.66 4.13
C VAL A 173 -2.93 -10.26 4.73
N ASN A 174 -3.91 -9.99 5.60
CA ASN A 174 -3.95 -8.81 6.47
C ASN A 174 -2.61 -8.56 7.17
N GLY A 175 -1.95 -9.61 7.66
CA GLY A 175 -0.58 -9.55 8.14
C GLY A 175 -0.46 -9.31 9.64
N VAL A 176 0.72 -8.94 10.13
CA VAL A 176 0.95 -8.77 11.57
C VAL A 176 0.09 -7.63 12.12
N THR A 177 -0.59 -7.92 13.23
CA THR A 177 -1.43 -6.99 14.01
C THR A 177 -0.91 -6.89 15.45
N TRP A 178 -1.68 -6.28 16.36
CA TRP A 178 -1.37 -6.17 17.79
C TRP A 178 -1.94 -7.32 18.62
N LYS A 179 -1.37 -7.52 19.81
CA LYS A 179 -1.69 -8.64 20.71
C LYS A 179 -2.94 -8.38 21.57
N GLY A 180 -3.21 -7.13 21.89
CA GLY A 180 -4.41 -6.72 22.62
C GLY A 180 -4.56 -5.20 22.68
N VAL A 181 -5.69 -4.74 23.20
CA VAL A 181 -5.90 -3.30 23.49
C VAL A 181 -4.79 -2.81 24.42
N GLY A 182 -4.13 -1.71 24.06
CA GLY A 182 -2.97 -1.18 24.78
C GLY A 182 -1.69 -2.02 24.69
N ASP A 183 -1.65 -3.07 23.87
CA ASP A 183 -0.50 -3.97 23.70
C ASP A 183 -0.10 -4.10 22.22
N ASP A 184 0.74 -3.16 21.77
CA ASP A 184 1.27 -3.06 20.41
C ASP A 184 2.37 -4.09 20.09
N ARG A 185 2.49 -5.16 20.90
CA ARG A 185 3.36 -6.28 20.53
C ARG A 185 2.76 -7.02 19.33
N PRO A 186 3.61 -7.53 18.41
CA PRO A 186 3.13 -8.20 17.21
C PRO A 186 2.32 -9.45 17.53
N TYR A 187 1.27 -9.67 16.74
CA TYR A 187 0.43 -10.85 16.70
C TYR A 187 0.24 -11.34 15.26
N LEU A 188 0.41 -12.63 15.07
CA LEU A 188 0.18 -13.37 13.83
C LEU A 188 -0.32 -14.75 14.25
N ASP A 189 -1.43 -15.22 13.67
CA ASP A 189 -1.97 -16.52 14.04
C ASP A 189 -1.12 -17.64 13.41
N MET A 190 -0.38 -18.33 14.28
CA MET A 190 0.49 -19.45 13.95
C MET A 190 -0.07 -20.79 14.45
N SER A 191 -1.34 -20.83 14.88
CA SER A 191 -1.98 -22.02 15.48
C SER A 191 -2.14 -23.17 14.48
N GLY A 192 -2.33 -22.85 13.20
CA GLY A 192 -2.68 -23.83 12.16
C GLY A 192 -4.11 -24.34 12.26
N ALA A 193 -5.00 -23.64 12.99
CA ALA A 193 -6.41 -23.96 13.02
C ALA A 193 -7.04 -23.93 11.61
N ASP A 194 -8.05 -24.75 11.37
CA ASP A 194 -8.77 -24.80 10.07
C ASP A 194 -9.35 -23.43 9.69
N ILE A 195 -9.74 -22.65 10.69
CA ILE A 195 -10.18 -21.25 10.58
C ILE A 195 -9.32 -20.44 11.57
N PRO A 196 -8.21 -19.85 11.12
CA PRO A 196 -7.40 -18.97 11.97
C PRO A 196 -8.11 -17.62 12.17
N ASP A 197 -7.55 -16.78 13.05
CA ASP A 197 -8.01 -15.40 13.25
C ASP A 197 -7.95 -14.62 11.94
N PHE A 198 -9.01 -13.86 11.66
CA PHE A 198 -9.11 -13.12 10.40
C PHE A 198 -8.21 -11.88 10.42
N GLU A 199 -8.03 -11.28 11.59
CA GLU A 199 -7.27 -10.04 11.77
C GLU A 199 -5.86 -10.15 11.18
N PRO A 200 -5.11 -11.24 11.44
CA PRO A 200 -3.84 -11.45 10.76
C PRO A 200 -3.89 -12.32 9.48
N ASN A 201 -4.74 -13.36 9.42
CA ASN A 201 -4.60 -14.41 8.41
C ASN A 201 -5.66 -14.39 7.29
N GLU A 202 -6.59 -13.43 7.28
CA GLU A 202 -7.53 -13.27 6.16
C GLU A 202 -6.85 -12.65 4.95
N VAL A 203 -7.18 -13.18 3.77
CA VAL A 203 -6.73 -12.63 2.49
C VAL A 203 -7.70 -11.52 2.08
N TRP A 204 -7.15 -10.36 1.71
CA TRP A 204 -7.94 -9.26 1.21
C TRP A 204 -7.30 -8.57 0.00
N LEU A 205 -8.10 -8.31 -1.03
CA LEU A 205 -7.61 -7.78 -2.32
C LEU A 205 -6.86 -6.44 -2.25
N PRO A 206 -7.16 -5.50 -1.32
CA PRO A 206 -6.42 -4.24 -1.23
C PRO A 206 -4.90 -4.43 -1.00
N HIS A 207 -4.49 -5.48 -0.30
CA HIS A 207 -3.07 -5.79 -0.08
C HIS A 207 -2.38 -6.11 -1.40
N ASN A 208 -2.97 -7.02 -2.17
CA ASN A 208 -2.50 -7.39 -3.50
C ASN A 208 -2.50 -6.21 -4.48
N MET A 209 -3.54 -5.37 -4.45
CA MET A 209 -3.62 -4.17 -5.29
C MET A 209 -2.49 -3.19 -4.98
N ASN A 210 -2.23 -2.90 -3.71
CA ASN A 210 -1.11 -2.03 -3.33
C ASN A 210 0.24 -2.65 -3.73
N TYR A 211 0.44 -3.95 -3.49
CA TYR A 211 1.67 -4.65 -3.89
C TYR A 211 1.96 -4.49 -5.39
N LEU A 212 0.94 -4.69 -6.23
CA LEU A 212 1.06 -4.54 -7.69
C LEU A 212 1.31 -3.08 -8.10
N GLN A 213 0.64 -2.12 -7.47
CA GLN A 213 0.85 -0.69 -7.76
C GLN A 213 2.27 -0.23 -7.43
N VAL A 214 2.84 -0.68 -6.30
CA VAL A 214 4.24 -0.38 -5.94
C VAL A 214 5.18 -0.89 -7.03
N LEU A 215 5.00 -2.15 -7.48
CA LEU A 215 5.81 -2.73 -8.55
C LEU A 215 5.66 -1.97 -9.88
N ALA A 216 4.45 -1.54 -10.22
CA ALA A 216 4.18 -0.75 -11.42
C ALA A 216 4.94 0.59 -11.38
N ASN A 217 4.85 1.32 -10.26
CA ASN A 217 5.56 2.60 -10.08
C ASN A 217 7.08 2.43 -10.11
N LEU A 218 7.63 1.38 -9.48
CA LEU A 218 9.06 1.08 -9.58
C LEU A 218 9.51 0.72 -11.00
N ARG A 219 8.68 0.03 -11.78
CA ARG A 219 9.00 -0.35 -13.17
C ARG A 219 9.08 0.88 -14.08
N LEU A 220 8.18 1.85 -13.90
CA LEU A 220 8.21 3.11 -14.67
C LEU A 220 9.57 3.82 -14.55
N CYS A 221 10.27 3.67 -13.42
CA CYS A 221 11.57 4.28 -13.17
C CYS A 221 12.74 3.57 -13.87
N ARG A 222 12.60 2.29 -14.24
CA ARG A 222 13.69 1.51 -14.89
C ARG A 222 13.90 1.88 -16.36
N GLY A 223 13.08 2.77 -16.93
CA GLY A 223 13.28 3.39 -18.24
C GLY A 223 14.14 4.66 -18.20
N LEU A 224 14.51 5.16 -17.01
CA LEU A 224 15.39 6.31 -16.86
C LEU A 224 16.85 5.82 -16.70
N PRO A 225 17.83 6.45 -17.36
CA PRO A 225 19.22 6.07 -17.21
C PRO A 225 19.61 6.16 -15.73
N GLY A 226 19.92 5.02 -15.13
CA GLY A 226 20.35 4.95 -13.74
C GLY A 226 21.67 5.70 -13.54
N PRO A 227 21.99 6.11 -12.30
CA PRO A 227 23.30 6.67 -12.01
C PRO A 227 24.39 5.66 -12.37
N GLU A 228 25.42 6.13 -13.08
CA GLU A 228 26.62 5.35 -13.37
C GLU A 228 27.17 4.76 -12.06
N ARG A 229 27.47 3.46 -12.09
CA ARG A 229 28.02 2.73 -10.94
C ARG A 229 29.44 3.14 -10.63
#